data_AF-A0AAE5K2H2-F1
#
_entry.id   AF-A0AAE5K2H2-F1
#
_cell.length_a   1.000
_cell.length_b   1.000
_cell.length_c   1.000
_cell.angle_alpha   90.00
_cell.angle_beta   90.00
_cell.angle_gamma   90.00
#
_symmetry.space_group_name_H-M   'P 1'
#
loop_
_entity.id
_entity.type
_entity.pdbx_description
1 polymer ?
#
loop_
_entity_poly.entity_id
_entity_poly.type
_entity_poly.pdbx_seq_one_letter_code
_entity_poly.pdbx_strand_id
1 'polypeptide(L)'
;MTITIRGQILAALRNNPGLNSARIATMIGMTTKKISGPLSTLFADGLIEFEGKHGQRLYRLTDYGMKYAPETIPAMPKGNSKLVQRTETNVICQECRNSPAMRRVLMVWGRVGV
;
A
#
# COMPACT_ATOMS: atom_id res chain seq x y z
N MET A 1 -12.08 -20.74 3.91
CA MET A 1 -11.58 -20.48 2.54
C MET A 1 -10.18 -19.92 2.64
N THR A 2 -9.17 -20.66 2.17
CA THR A 2 -7.78 -20.20 2.16
C THR A 2 -7.60 -19.21 1.03
N ILE A 3 -7.35 -17.94 1.35
CA ILE A 3 -7.19 -16.91 0.33
C ILE A 3 -5.84 -17.14 -0.38
N THR A 4 -5.85 -17.20 -1.71
CA THR A 4 -4.63 -17.40 -2.51
C THR A 4 -3.82 -16.11 -2.56
N ILE A 5 -2.52 -16.20 -2.89
CA ILE A 5 -1.64 -15.03 -3.08
C ILE A 5 -2.26 -14.04 -4.09
N ARG A 6 -2.88 -14.57 -5.15
CA ARG A 6 -3.62 -13.78 -6.15
C ARG A 6 -4.77 -12.99 -5.53
N GLY A 7 -5.59 -13.63 -4.69
CA GLY A 7 -6.68 -12.97 -3.97
C GLY A 7 -6.20 -11.88 -3.02
N GLN A 8 -5.07 -12.11 -2.33
CA GLN A 8 -4.46 -11.10 -1.44
C GLN A 8 -3.98 -9.87 -2.23
N ILE A 9 -3.36 -10.05 -3.40
CA ILE A 9 -2.92 -8.95 -4.26
C ILE A 9 -4.12 -8.14 -4.75
N LEU A 10 -5.18 -8.81 -5.22
CA LEU A 10 -6.39 -8.13 -5.69
C LEU A 10 -7.07 -7.32 -4.58
N ALA A 11 -7.20 -7.88 -3.38
CA ALA A 11 -7.77 -7.15 -2.25
C ALA A 11 -6.89 -5.97 -1.78
N ALA A 12 -5.57 -6.11 -1.88
CA ALA A 12 -4.64 -5.02 -1.57
C ALA A 12 -4.80 -3.84 -2.54
N LEU A 13 -4.95 -4.12 -3.84
CA LEU A 13 -5.16 -3.12 -4.89
C LEU A 13 -6.56 -2.50 -4.85
N ARG A 14 -7.58 -3.23 -4.41
CA ARG A 14 -8.98 -2.74 -4.36
C ARG A 14 -9.14 -1.51 -3.47
N ASN A 15 -8.41 -1.49 -2.37
CA ASN A 15 -8.43 -0.36 -1.43
C ASN A 15 -7.34 0.69 -1.72
N ASN A 16 -6.38 0.37 -2.59
CA ASN A 16 -5.19 1.18 -2.83
C ASN A 16 -4.73 1.06 -4.30
N PRO A 17 -5.36 1.80 -5.23
CA PRO A 17 -4.89 1.84 -6.60
C PRO A 17 -3.51 2.54 -6.69
N GLY A 18 -2.70 2.15 -7.67
CA GLY A 18 -1.41 2.79 -7.96
C GLY A 18 -0.26 2.33 -7.07
N LEU A 19 -0.24 1.07 -6.65
CA LEU A 19 0.82 0.54 -5.80
C LEU A 19 1.95 -0.11 -6.58
N ASN A 20 3.18 0.07 -6.11
CA ASN A 20 4.32 -0.68 -6.63
C ASN A 20 4.40 -2.10 -6.02
N SER A 21 5.14 -2.98 -6.69
CA SER A 21 5.31 -4.37 -6.26
C SER A 21 5.90 -4.50 -4.85
N ALA A 22 6.86 -3.65 -4.48
CA ALA A 22 7.45 -3.65 -3.14
C ALA A 22 6.40 -3.40 -2.05
N ARG A 23 5.53 -2.40 -2.24
CA ARG A 23 4.51 -2.03 -1.27
C ARG A 23 3.41 -3.06 -1.16
N ILE A 24 3.01 -3.67 -2.29
CA ILE A 24 2.10 -4.82 -2.30
C ILE A 24 2.68 -5.95 -1.46
N ALA A 25 3.96 -6.31 -1.67
CA ALA A 25 4.64 -7.36 -0.93
C ALA A 25 4.63 -7.10 0.58
N THR A 26 4.97 -5.86 0.99
CA THR A 26 4.97 -5.47 2.41
C THR A 26 3.58 -5.60 3.05
N MET A 27 2.52 -5.17 2.36
CA MET A 27 1.16 -5.23 2.90
C MET A 27 0.65 -6.66 3.10
N ILE A 28 1.02 -7.57 2.20
CA ILE A 28 0.59 -8.98 2.29
C ILE A 28 1.58 -9.85 3.08
N GLY A 29 2.63 -9.26 3.66
CA GLY A 29 3.65 -9.98 4.43
C GLY A 29 4.50 -10.94 3.59
N MET A 30 4.74 -10.63 2.32
CA MET A 30 5.52 -11.46 1.39
C MET A 30 6.72 -10.74 0.81
N THR A 31 7.57 -11.51 0.11
CA THR A 31 8.71 -10.95 -0.64
C THR A 31 8.30 -10.64 -2.07
N THR A 32 8.96 -9.64 -2.68
CA THR A 32 8.75 -9.26 -4.09
C THR A 32 8.98 -10.42 -5.05
N LYS A 33 9.92 -11.33 -4.74
CA LYS A 33 10.17 -12.56 -5.51
C LYS A 33 8.99 -13.54 -5.50
N LYS A 34 8.26 -13.66 -4.38
CA LYS A 34 7.11 -14.58 -4.29
C LYS A 34 5.88 -14.04 -5.03
N ILE A 35 5.72 -12.72 -5.12
CA ILE A 35 4.56 -12.10 -5.77
C ILE A 35 4.77 -11.82 -7.26
N SER A 36 6.01 -11.89 -7.77
CA SER A 36 6.31 -11.55 -9.17
C SER A 36 5.58 -12.46 -10.16
N GLY A 37 5.60 -13.78 -9.94
CA GLY A 37 4.85 -14.75 -10.75
C GLY A 37 3.33 -14.48 -10.71
N PRO A 38 2.70 -14.44 -9.52
CA PRO A 38 1.30 -14.07 -9.38
C PRO A 38 0.91 -12.75 -10.05
N LEU A 39 1.71 -11.69 -9.91
CA LEU A 39 1.49 -10.40 -10.58
C LEU A 39 1.49 -10.53 -12.10
N SER A 40 2.45 -11.26 -12.67
CA SER A 40 2.50 -11.50 -14.11
C SER A 40 1.27 -12.29 -14.60
N THR A 41 0.81 -13.28 -13.84
CA THR A 41 -0.40 -14.04 -14.20
C THR A 41 -1.66 -13.18 -14.11
N LEU A 42 -1.81 -12.37 -13.06
CA LEU A 42 -2.95 -11.46 -12.92
C LEU A 42 -3.00 -10.41 -14.04
N PHE A 43 -1.83 -9.96 -14.51
CA PHE A 43 -1.71 -9.06 -15.64
C PHE A 43 -2.08 -9.76 -16.96
N ALA A 44 -1.59 -10.98 -17.20
CA ALA A 44 -1.95 -11.78 -18.36
C ALA A 44 -3.46 -12.11 -18.41
N ASP A 45 -4.08 -12.32 -17.24
CA ASP A 45 -5.51 -12.56 -17.10
C ASP A 45 -6.37 -11.28 -17.25
N GLY A 46 -5.76 -10.11 -17.43
CA GLY A 46 -6.46 -8.82 -17.57
C GLY A 46 -7.14 -8.32 -16.28
N LEU A 47 -6.80 -8.89 -15.12
CA LEU A 47 -7.37 -8.49 -13.82
C LEU A 47 -6.70 -7.24 -13.25
N ILE A 48 -5.45 -7.01 -13.61
CA ILE A 48 -4.70 -5.83 -13.21
C ILE A 48 -4.02 -5.21 -14.43
N GLU A 49 -3.83 -3.91 -14.38
CA GLU A 49 -3.03 -3.17 -15.33
C GLU A 49 -1.92 -2.43 -14.58
N PHE A 50 -0.91 -1.96 -15.32
CA PHE A 50 0.17 -1.18 -14.74
C PHE A 50 0.49 0.04 -15.58
N GLU A 51 0.96 1.08 -14.90
CA GLU A 51 1.56 2.25 -15.52
C GLU A 51 3.04 2.37 -15.13
N GLY A 52 3.83 3.01 -15.99
CA GLY A 52 5.23 3.33 -15.72
C GLY A 52 6.26 2.36 -16.31
N LYS A 53 7.52 2.74 -16.17
CA LYS A 53 8.67 2.00 -16.71
C LYS A 53 8.97 0.75 -15.88
N HIS A 54 9.72 -0.18 -16.46
CA HIS A 54 10.20 -1.36 -15.75
C HIS A 54 10.93 -0.97 -14.45
N GLY A 55 10.59 -1.59 -13.33
CA GLY A 55 11.11 -1.24 -11.99
C GLY A 55 10.34 -0.14 -11.23
N GLN A 56 9.50 0.66 -11.92
CA GLN A 56 8.67 1.71 -11.31
C GLN A 56 7.18 1.52 -11.61
N ARG A 57 6.76 0.28 -11.87
CA ARG A 57 5.38 -0.03 -12.22
C ARG A 57 4.44 0.24 -11.06
N LEU A 58 3.37 0.98 -11.35
CA LEU A 58 2.24 1.19 -10.45
C LEU A 58 1.08 0.35 -10.95
N TYR A 59 0.62 -0.58 -10.12
CA TYR A 59 -0.46 -1.51 -10.46
C TYR A 59 -1.80 -0.95 -10.00
N ARG A 60 -2.84 -1.20 -10.79
CA ARG A 60 -4.24 -0.92 -10.46
C ARG A 60 -5.14 -2.03 -10.98
N LEU A 61 -6.34 -2.11 -10.41
CA LEU A 61 -7.35 -3.05 -10.88
C LEU A 61 -8.03 -2.52 -12.14
N THR A 62 -8.33 -3.43 -13.06
CA THR A 62 -9.24 -3.15 -14.18
C THR A 62 -10.69 -3.29 -13.71
N ASP A 63 -11.64 -2.82 -14.53
CA ASP A 63 -13.08 -3.03 -14.28
C ASP A 63 -13.43 -4.53 -14.17
N TYR A 64 -12.71 -5.37 -14.93
CA TYR A 64 -12.83 -6.83 -14.85
C TYR A 64 -12.27 -7.35 -13.52
N GLY A 65 -11.08 -6.90 -13.13
CA GLY A 65 -10.44 -7.25 -11.85
C GLY A 65 -11.28 -6.90 -10.63
N MET A 66 -11.97 -5.76 -10.64
CA MET A 66 -12.82 -5.31 -9.54
C MET A 66 -13.95 -6.29 -9.20
N LYS A 67 -14.47 -7.03 -10.19
CA LYS A 67 -15.52 -8.05 -9.98
C LYS A 67 -15.02 -9.28 -9.23
N TYR A 68 -13.74 -9.62 -9.39
CA TYR A 68 -13.13 -10.81 -8.78
C TYR A 68 -12.28 -10.48 -7.55
N ALA A 69 -12.01 -9.20 -7.30
CA ALA A 69 -11.25 -8.75 -6.15
C ALA A 69 -12.06 -8.96 -4.86
N PRO A 70 -11.60 -9.78 -3.90
CA PRO A 70 -12.34 -10.03 -2.68
C PRO A 70 -12.46 -8.75 -1.83
N GLU A 71 -13.62 -8.56 -1.20
CA GLU A 71 -13.90 -7.39 -0.35
C GLU A 71 -13.12 -7.41 0.97
N THR A 72 -12.75 -8.59 1.46
CA THR A 72 -12.13 -8.76 2.77
C THR A 72 -10.90 -9.66 2.68
N ILE A 73 -9.79 -9.20 3.29
CA ILE A 73 -8.58 -10.00 3.53
C ILE A 73 -8.75 -10.63 4.92
N PRO A 74 -8.96 -11.95 5.06
CA PRO A 74 -9.30 -12.57 6.34
C PRO A 74 -8.18 -12.54 7.40
N ALA A 75 -6.95 -12.17 7.03
CA ALA A 75 -5.79 -12.10 7.93
C ALA A 75 -5.23 -10.68 8.14
N MET A 76 -5.90 -9.64 7.62
CA MET A 76 -5.48 -8.26 7.84
C MET A 76 -6.37 -7.67 8.95
N PRO A 77 -5.81 -7.10 10.03
CA PRO A 77 -6.63 -6.50 11.07
C PRO A 77 -7.53 -5.43 10.44
N LYS A 78 -8.86 -5.60 10.62
CA LYS A 78 -9.90 -4.62 10.26
C LYS A 78 -9.52 -3.30 10.93
N GLY A 79 -8.91 -2.38 10.19
CA GLY A 79 -8.52 -1.07 10.70
C GLY A 79 -7.60 -0.28 9.78
N ASN A 80 -6.63 -0.93 9.12
CA ASN A 80 -5.49 -0.21 8.51
C ASN A 80 -5.23 -0.56 7.03
N SER A 81 -6.22 -1.08 6.30
CA SER A 81 -6.04 -1.50 4.90
C SER A 81 -6.00 -0.36 3.90
N LYS A 82 -6.52 0.81 4.27
CA LYS A 82 -6.39 2.03 3.50
C LYS A 82 -5.03 2.64 3.85
N LEU A 83 -4.15 2.78 2.86
CA LEU A 83 -2.95 3.59 3.03
C LEU A 83 -3.41 4.99 3.40
N VAL A 84 -3.12 5.40 4.64
CA VAL A 84 -3.18 6.80 5.02
C VAL A 84 -2.17 7.50 4.13
N GLN A 85 -2.64 8.22 3.12
CA GLN A 85 -1.81 9.16 2.38
C GLN A 85 -1.26 10.14 3.41
N ARG A 86 0.03 10.02 3.72
CA ARG A 86 0.72 11.02 4.52
C ARG A 86 0.86 12.26 3.63
N THR A 87 -0.07 13.20 3.81
CA THR A 87 -0.02 14.55 3.21
C THR A 87 1.05 15.42 3.86
N GLU A 88 1.72 14.92 4.89
CA GLU A 88 2.74 15.64 5.64
C GLU A 88 4.06 15.72 4.85
N THR A 89 4.40 16.93 4.42
CA THR A 89 5.63 17.26 3.66
C THR A 89 6.93 16.87 4.35
N ASN A 90 6.92 16.62 5.66
CA ASN A 90 8.13 16.46 6.47
C ASN A 90 8.37 15.03 6.99
N VAL A 91 7.73 14.00 6.43
CA VAL A 91 7.95 12.55 6.72
C VAL A 91 7.58 12.10 8.15
N ILE A 92 7.60 13.01 9.11
CA ILE A 92 7.15 12.85 10.49
C ILE A 92 5.63 12.86 10.48
N CYS A 93 5.01 11.91 11.18
CA CYS A 93 3.56 11.86 11.33
C CYS A 93 3.06 12.91 12.34
N GLN A 94 1.84 13.40 12.20
CA GLN A 94 1.32 14.50 13.04
C GLN A 94 1.30 14.14 14.53
N GLU A 95 1.02 12.87 14.84
CA GLU A 95 1.14 12.31 16.20
C GLU A 95 2.59 12.35 16.70
N CYS A 96 3.54 11.94 15.85
CA CYS A 96 4.96 11.97 16.11
C CYS A 96 5.43 13.42 16.36
N ARG A 97 4.93 14.38 15.56
CA ARG A 97 5.21 15.82 15.64
C ARG A 97 4.65 16.46 16.92
N ASN A 98 3.46 16.02 17.34
CA ASN A 98 2.79 16.48 18.55
C ASN A 98 3.22 15.75 19.82
N SER A 99 4.06 14.71 19.71
CA SER A 99 4.56 13.96 20.86
C SER A 99 5.32 14.87 21.84
N PRO A 100 5.30 14.58 23.15
CA PRO A 100 6.00 15.38 24.15
C PRO A 100 7.50 15.50 23.88
N ALA A 101 8.12 14.41 23.38
CA ALA A 101 9.53 14.38 23.02
C ALA A 101 9.82 15.30 21.82
N MET A 102 9.00 15.22 20.76
CA MET A 102 9.21 16.04 19.56
C MET A 102 8.89 17.51 19.82
N ARG A 103 7.92 17.82 20.68
CA ARG A 103 7.69 19.19 21.16
C ARG A 103 8.90 19.78 21.87
N ARG A 104 9.62 19.00 22.69
CA ARG A 104 10.86 19.47 23.34
C ARG A 104 11.96 19.75 22.31
N VAL A 105 12.14 18.87 21.34
CA VAL A 105 13.12 19.08 20.25
C VAL A 105 12.74 20.31 19.42
N LEU A 106 11.45 20.48 19.10
CA LEU A 106 10.97 21.65 18.36
C LEU A 106 10.99 22.95 19.18
N MET A 107 10.94 22.91 20.51
CA MET A 107 11.18 24.11 21.32
C MET A 107 12.64 24.58 21.28
N VAL A 108 13.59 23.64 21.15
CA VAL A 108 15.03 23.95 21.13
C VAL A 108 15.54 24.26 19.72
N TRP A 109 15.06 23.52 18.73
CA TRP A 109 15.57 23.52 17.35
C TRP A 109 14.51 23.87 16.30
N GLY A 110 13.23 23.82 16.67
CA GLY A 110 12.15 24.25 15.80
C GLY A 110 11.97 25.75 15.94
N ARG A 111 12.07 26.48 14.83
CA ARG A 111 11.61 27.88 14.77
C ARG A 111 10.10 27.90 15.05
N VAL A 112 9.71 28.03 16.31
CA VAL A 112 8.35 28.38 16.73
C VAL A 112 8.41 29.81 17.25
N GLY A 113 8.13 30.74 16.35
CA GLY A 113 8.24 32.20 16.47
C GLY A 113 8.38 32.72 15.04
N VAL A 114 7.35 33.27 14.39
CA VAL A 114 6.92 34.68 14.51
C VAL A 114 8.10 35.63 14.31
#